data_AF-A0A7U6QQN1-F1
#
_entry.id   AF-A0A7U6QQN1-F1
#
_cell.length_a   1.000
_cell.length_b   1.000
_cell.length_c   1.000
_cell.angle_alpha   90.00
_cell.angle_beta   90.00
_cell.angle_gamma   90.00
#
_symmetry.space_group_name_H-M   'P 1'
#
loop_
_entity.id
_entity.type
_entity.pdbx_description
1 polymer ?
#
loop_
_entity_poly.entity_id
_entity_poly.type
_entity_poly.pdbx_seq_one_letter_code
_entity_poly.pdbx_strand_id
1 'polypeptide(L)' 'MGVDVPNASLMVIENAERLGLSQLHQLRGRVGRGSTKSFCVLLYQKPLSETGTERLNVLRDSTDGFVIAQKT' A
#
# COMPACT_ATOMS: atom_id res chain seq x y z
N MET A 1 2.31 -15.36 8.14
CA MET A 1 1.55 -14.97 9.35
C MET A 1 1.29 -13.47 9.29
N GLY A 2 0.06 -13.04 9.04
CA GLY A 2 -0.31 -11.62 9.04
C GLY A 2 -0.64 -11.19 10.45
N VAL A 3 0.23 -10.39 11.07
CA VAL A 3 -0.06 -9.77 12.36
C VAL A 3 -0.93 -8.55 12.09
N ASP A 4 -2.18 -8.59 12.54
CA ASP A 4 -3.05 -7.43 12.58
C ASP A 4 -2.72 -6.68 13.87
N VAL A 5 -2.27 -5.43 13.77
CA VAL A 5 -1.82 -4.65 14.94
C VAL A 5 -2.79 -3.48 15.11
N PRO A 6 -3.82 -3.60 15.98
CA PRO A 6 -4.90 -2.62 16.11
C PRO A 6 -4.43 -1.20 16.41
N ASN A 7 -3.31 -1.08 17.13
CA ASN A 7 -2.72 0.20 17.55
C ASN A 7 -1.64 0.72 16.59
N ALA A 8 -1.38 0.02 15.47
CA ALA A 8 -0.41 0.49 14.50
C ALA A 8 -0.97 1.66 13.69
N SER A 9 -0.31 2.81 13.80
CA SER A 9 -0.58 4.02 13.02
C SER A 9 0.38 4.21 11.85
N LEU A 10 1.39 3.36 11.70
CA LEU A 10 2.38 3.46 10.63
C LEU A 10 2.63 2.08 10.01
N MET A 11 2.52 2.02 8.68
CA MET A 11 2.94 0.89 7.84
C MET A 11 4.08 1.35 6.95
N VAL A 12 5.18 0.61 6.93
CA VAL A 12 6.29 0.85 5.99
C VAL A 12 6.44 -0.39 5.13
N ILE A 13 6.31 -0.22 3.82
CA ILE A 13 6.49 -1.29 2.84
C ILE A 13 7.79 -1.02 2.10
N GLU A 14 8.80 -1.84 2.38
CA GLU A 14 10.07 -1.82 1.67
C GLU A 14 9.99 -2.53 0.32
N ASN A 15 10.78 -2.06 -0.65
CA ASN A 15 10.83 -2.56 -2.02
C ASN A 15 9.43 -2.73 -2.63
N ALA A 16 8.56 -1.73 -2.45
CA ALA A 16 7.17 -1.75 -2.85
C ALA A 16 6.98 -2.01 -4.36
N GLU A 17 7.97 -1.66 -5.18
CA GLU A 17 7.97 -1.90 -6.62
C GLU A 17 7.94 -3.39 -7.01
N ARG A 18 8.37 -4.27 -6.11
CA ARG A 18 8.40 -5.73 -6.31
C ARG A 18 7.07 -6.41 -6.01
N LEU A 19 6.14 -5.69 -5.39
CA LEU A 19 4.84 -6.23 -4.99
C LEU A 19 3.76 -5.91 -6.03
N GLY A 20 2.82 -6.84 -6.17
CA GLY A 20 1.60 -6.63 -6.92
C GLY A 20 0.68 -5.62 -6.24
N LEU A 21 -0.18 -4.95 -7.01
CA LEU A 21 -1.08 -3.91 -6.50
C LEU A 21 -2.03 -4.45 -5.41
N SER A 22 -2.55 -5.66 -5.60
CA SER A 22 -3.39 -6.35 -4.61
C SER A 22 -2.65 -6.63 -3.30
N GLN A 23 -1.39 -7.06 -3.37
CA GLN A 23 -0.57 -7.33 -2.18
C GLN A 23 -0.29 -6.04 -1.40
N LEU A 24 0.03 -4.96 -2.10
CA LEU A 24 0.23 -3.63 -1.51
C LEU A 24 -1.04 -3.15 -0.79
N HIS A 25 -2.21 -3.33 -1.42
CA HIS A 25 -3.50 -2.98 -0.82
C HIS A 25 -3.79 -3.78 0.45
N GLN A 26 -3.57 -5.10 0.40
CA GLN A 26 -3.77 -5.99 1.54
C GLN A 26 -2.83 -5.66 2.71
N LEU A 27 -1.56 -5.31 2.44
CA LEU A 27 -0.61 -4.89 3.47
C LEU A 27 -1.02 -3.54 4.10
N ARG A 28 -1.39 -2.56 3.27
CA ARG A 28 -1.88 -1.26 3.75
C ARG A 28 -3.09 -1.40 4.66
N GLY A 29 -4.00 -2.33 4.36
CA GLY A 29 -5.22 -2.58 5.16
C GLY A 29 -4.99 -3.16 6.56
N ARG A 30 -3.75 -3.53 6.92
CA ARG A 30 -3.40 -4.03 8.26
C ARG A 30 -3.18 -2.93 9.31
N VAL A 31 -3.23 -1.66 8.89
CA VAL A 31 -3.14 -0.49 9.78
C VAL A 31 -4.34 0.43 9.56
N GLY A 32 -4.69 1.25 10.57
CA GLY A 32 -5.74 2.27 10.41
C GLY A 32 -7.17 1.77 10.53
N ARG A 33 -7.40 0.67 11.26
CA ARG A 33 -8.76 0.23 11.65
C ARG A 33 -9.30 0.95 12.90
N GLY A 34 -8.47 1.73 13.59
CA GLY A 34 -8.86 2.52 14.77
C GLY A 34 -9.22 3.97 14.44
N SER A 35 -9.55 4.76 15.45
CA SER A 35 -9.83 6.20 15.33
C SER A 35 -8.58 7.07 15.12
N THR A 36 -7.39 6.50 15.32
CA THR A 36 -6.10 7.18 15.14
C THR A 36 -5.79 7.34 13.66
N LYS A 37 -5.32 8.52 13.24
CA LYS A 37 -4.79 8.73 11.90
C LYS A 37 -3.64 7.76 11.64
N SER A 38 -3.69 7.06 10.52
CA SER A 38 -2.65 6.12 10.10
C SER A 38 -2.01 6.53 8.79
N PHE A 39 -0.75 6.16 8.64
CA PHE A 39 0.08 6.46 7.48
C PHE A 39 0.64 5.17 6.89
N CYS A 40 0.73 5.12 5.57
CA CYS A 40 1.40 4.06 4.84
C CYS A 40 2.51 4.69 3.99
N VAL A 41 3.75 4.25 4.21
CA VAL A 41 4.94 4.72 3.52
C VAL A 41 5.42 3.62 2.58
N LEU A 42 5.52 3.96 1.29
CA LEU A 42 6.01 3.06 0.25
C LEU A 42 7.46 3.43 -0.04
N LEU A 43 8.40 2.56 0.31
CA LEU A 43 9.81 2.72 -0.04
C LEU A 43 10.09 1.90 -1.29
N TYR A 44 10.74 2.54 -2.26
CA TYR A 44 11.10 1.91 -3.52
C TYR A 44 12.47 2.36 -3.99
N GLN A 45 13.10 1.54 -4.82
CA GLN A 45 14.36 1.88 -5.46
C GLN A 45 14.14 2.41 -6.88
N LYS A 46 14.97 3.36 -7.29
CA LYS A 46 15.00 3.86 -8.67
C LYS A 46 15.98 3.02 -9.52
N PRO A 47 15.76 2.92 -10.84
CA PRO A 47 14.64 3.47 -11.60
C PRO A 47 13.37 2.61 -11.48
N LEU A 48 12.21 3.26 -11.45
CA LEU A 48 10.93 2.58 -11.61
C LEU A 48 10.59 2.48 -13.11
N SER A 49 9.98 1.36 -13.52
CA SER A 49 9.29 1.32 -14.80
C SER A 49 8.07 2.25 -14.78
N GLU A 50 7.58 2.62 -15.95
CA GLU A 50 6.34 3.41 -16.08
C GLU A 50 5.17 2.71 -15.37
N THR A 51 5.00 1.40 -15.63
CA THR A 51 4.00 0.56 -14.95
C THR A 51 4.22 0.48 -13.44
N GLY A 52 5.48 0.43 -12.97
CA GLY A 52 5.79 0.44 -11.54
C GLY A 52 5.39 1.77 -10.89
N THR A 53 5.64 2.87 -11.58
CA THR A 53 5.27 4.23 -11.13
C THR A 53 3.75 4.38 -11.06
N GLU A 54 3.03 3.98 -12.11
CA GLU A 54 1.57 4.04 -12.15
C GLU A 54 0.95 3.20 -11.02
N ARG A 55 1.46 1.98 -10.80
CA ARG A 55 0.98 1.10 -9.73
C ARG A 55 1.12 1.73 -8.34
N LEU A 56 2.28 2.32 -8.03
CA LEU A 56 2.50 2.97 -6.74
C LEU A 56 1.63 4.22 -6.59
N ASN A 57 1.40 4.97 -7.68
CA ASN A 57 0.50 6.13 -7.69
C ASN A 57 -0.96 5.73 -7.42
N VAL A 58 -1.46 4.66 -8.05
CA VAL A 58 -2.83 4.16 -7.78
C VAL A 58 -3.03 3.87 -6.29
N LEU A 59 -2.03 3.26 -5.63
CA LEU A 59 -2.12 2.96 -4.19
C LEU A 59 -2.02 4.22 -3.31
N ARG A 60 -1.32 5.26 -3.77
CA ARG A 60 -1.20 6.57 -3.10
C ARG A 60 -2.49 7.37 -3.21
N ASP A 61 -3.12 7.36 -4.38
CA ASP A 61 -4.22 8.26 -4.72
C ASP A 61 -5.58 7.71 -4.30
N SER A 62 -5.73 6.40 -4.14
CA SER A 62 -6.99 5.78 -3.74
C SER A 62 -6.84 4.75 -2.62
N THR A 63 -7.78 4.80 -1.68
CA THR A 63 -7.94 3.75 -0.67
C THR A 63 -9.01 2.71 -1.03
N ASP A 64 -9.83 2.99 -2.04
CA ASP A 64 -10.97 2.17 -2.43
C ASP A 64 -10.50 0.89 -3.15
N GLY A 65 -10.84 -0.27 -2.57
CA GLY A 65 -10.48 -1.57 -3.11
C GLY A 65 -11.07 -1.84 -4.50
N PHE A 66 -12.22 -1.23 -4.84
CA PHE A 66 -12.83 -1.36 -6.15
C PHE A 66 -12.04 -0.61 -7.22
N VAL A 67 -11.66 0.65 -6.94
CA VAL A 67 -10.81 1.46 -7.84
C VAL A 67 -9.46 0.77 -8.07
N ILE A 68 -8.89 0.20 -7.00
CA ILE A 68 -7.62 -0.54 -7.07
C ILE A 68 -7.77 -1.81 -7.91
N ALA A 69 -8.87 -2.55 -7.78
CA ALA A 69 -9.12 -3.77 -8.54
C ALA A 69 -9.28 -3.50 -10.06
N GLN A 70 -9.85 -2.37 -10.46
CA GLN A 70 -9.95 -1.99 -11.88
C GLN A 70 -8.60 -1.66 -12.54
N LYS A 71 -7.58 -1.38 -11.73
CA LYS A 71 -6.21 -1.02 -12.16
C LYS A 71 -5.20 -2.16 -11.98
N THR A 72 -5.65 -3.30 -11.46
CA THR A 72 -4.84 -4.52 -11.29
C THR A 72 -4.86 -5.33 -12.58
#